data_AF-A0A2R5FVU4-F1
#
_entry.id   AF-A0A2R5FVU4-F1
#
_cell.length_a   1.000
_cell.length_b   1.000
_cell.length_c   1.000
_cell.angle_alpha   90.00
_cell.angle_beta   90.00
_cell.angle_gamma   90.00
#
_symmetry.space_group_name_H-M   'P 1'
#
loop_
_entity.id
_entity.type
_entity.pdbx_description
1 polymer ?
#
loop_
_entity_poly.entity_id
_entity_poly.type
_entity_poly.pdbx_seq_one_letter_code
_entity_poly.pdbx_strand_id
1 'polypeptide(L)'
;MIDHINALQTSWYLSPPWRGTIPPVAVNLLERVFLRTTRRFGYCCGMQWKHECWIYSIDCGKEILHATQNQIIGTGELEAITVQKPAFVLGERVILCSHDQGTKQRLILGIALVHNSWFYLIELMSPTLIKTPTISNRFSLVGEKSLVRVNI
;
A
#
# COMPACT_ATOMS: atom_id res chain seq x y z
N MET A 1 22.67 -14.03 19.38
CA MET A 1 22.46 -12.74 20.09
C MET A 1 22.92 -11.55 19.25
N ILE A 2 24.11 -11.60 18.63
CA ILE A 2 24.61 -10.57 17.69
C ILE A 2 23.70 -10.41 16.46
N ASP A 3 23.17 -11.51 15.92
CA ASP A 3 22.30 -11.45 14.73
C ASP A 3 21.00 -10.68 14.95
N HIS A 4 20.47 -10.70 16.18
CA HIS A 4 19.24 -9.99 16.52
C HIS A 4 19.48 -8.48 16.62
N ILE A 5 20.64 -8.06 17.12
CA ILE A 5 21.04 -6.65 17.18
C ILE A 5 21.24 -6.10 15.76
N ASN A 6 21.94 -6.86 14.90
CA ASN A 6 22.16 -6.48 13.50
C ASN A 6 20.85 -6.43 12.69
N ALA A 7 19.94 -7.38 12.91
CA ALA A 7 18.62 -7.37 12.27
C ALA A 7 17.78 -6.16 12.72
N LEU A 8 17.83 -5.82 14.01
CA LEU A 8 17.16 -4.64 14.55
C LEU A 8 17.73 -3.35 13.95
N GLN A 9 19.07 -3.21 13.90
CA GLN A 9 19.77 -2.07 13.32
C GLN A 9 19.42 -1.90 11.83
N THR A 10 19.38 -3.00 11.08
CA THR A 10 19.00 -3.00 9.66
C THR A 10 17.56 -2.54 9.46
N SER A 11 16.64 -2.97 10.33
CA SER A 11 15.20 -2.62 10.27
C SER A 11 14.93 -1.11 10.39
N TRP A 12 15.85 -0.35 10.99
CA TRP A 12 15.75 1.12 11.05
C TRP A 12 15.90 1.79 9.68
N TYR A 13 16.66 1.19 8.77
CA TYR A 13 17.00 1.78 7.46
C TYR A 13 16.36 1.04 6.29
N LEU A 14 16.11 -0.27 6.45
CA LEU A 14 15.65 -1.15 5.40
C LEU A 14 14.43 -1.94 5.86
N SER A 15 13.36 -1.83 5.11
CA SER A 15 12.19 -2.69 5.29
C SER A 15 12.49 -4.14 4.92
N PRO A 16 11.86 -5.11 5.61
CA PRO A 16 12.05 -6.52 5.31
C PRO A 16 11.62 -6.84 3.87
N PRO A 17 12.07 -7.98 3.30
CA PRO A 17 11.59 -8.42 2.00
C PRO A 17 10.07 -8.56 1.97
N TRP A 18 9.44 -8.17 0.85
CA TRP A 18 7.99 -8.31 0.65
C TRP A 18 7.52 -9.78 0.64
N ARG A 19 8.39 -10.73 0.28
CA ARG A 19 8.02 -12.14 0.07
C ARG A 19 7.86 -12.88 1.40
N GLY A 20 6.69 -13.48 1.60
CA GLY A 20 6.37 -14.40 2.69
C GLY A 20 5.34 -13.87 3.70
N THR A 21 5.18 -12.55 3.81
CA THR A 21 4.31 -11.93 4.83
C THR A 21 3.00 -11.39 4.27
N ILE A 22 2.97 -10.93 3.01
CA ILE A 22 1.79 -10.31 2.39
C ILE A 22 1.25 -11.23 1.27
N PRO A 23 -0.02 -11.67 1.34
CA PRO A 23 -0.65 -12.51 0.34
C PRO A 23 -0.92 -11.73 -0.96
N PRO A 24 -1.13 -12.42 -2.10
CA PRO A 24 -1.59 -11.80 -3.33
C PRO A 24 -2.87 -10.98 -3.14
N VAL A 25 -3.04 -9.95 -3.97
CA VAL A 25 -4.29 -9.18 -4.00
C VAL A 25 -5.42 -10.02 -4.58
N ALA A 26 -6.63 -9.81 -4.09
CA ALA A 26 -7.84 -10.50 -4.52
C ALA A 26 -8.46 -9.88 -5.78
N VAL A 27 -8.23 -8.57 -5.98
CA VAL A 27 -8.68 -7.80 -7.15
C VAL A 27 -7.59 -6.81 -7.55
N ASN A 28 -7.55 -6.44 -8.83
CA ASN A 28 -6.59 -5.49 -9.35
C ASN A 28 -7.07 -4.04 -9.19
N LEU A 29 -6.12 -3.10 -9.21
CA LEU A 29 -6.45 -1.69 -9.35
C LEU A 29 -7.22 -1.49 -10.65
N LEU A 30 -8.24 -0.63 -10.60
CA LEU A 30 -9.17 -0.32 -11.68
C LEU A 30 -10.07 -1.49 -12.08
N GLU A 31 -9.98 -2.64 -11.43
CA GLU A 31 -10.91 -3.73 -11.69
C GLU A 31 -12.31 -3.35 -11.18
N ARG A 32 -13.31 -3.57 -12.02
CA ARG A 32 -14.72 -3.52 -11.64
C ARG A 32 -14.99 -4.66 -10.65
N VAL A 33 -15.65 -4.32 -9.55
CA VAL A 33 -15.96 -5.26 -8.47
C VAL A 33 -17.42 -5.16 -8.08
N PHE A 34 -17.96 -6.27 -7.58
CA PHE A 34 -19.25 -6.31 -6.92
C PHE A 34 -19.08 -6.33 -5.40
N LEU A 35 -19.66 -5.35 -4.71
CA LEU A 35 -19.69 -5.27 -3.25
C LEU A 35 -20.86 -6.10 -2.70
N ARG A 36 -20.54 -7.15 -1.95
CA ARG A 36 -21.55 -8.07 -1.37
C ARG A 36 -22.42 -7.40 -0.30
N THR A 37 -21.85 -6.45 0.44
CA THR A 37 -22.52 -5.75 1.55
C THR A 37 -23.60 -4.79 1.07
N THR A 38 -23.31 -3.99 0.05
CA THR A 38 -24.22 -2.97 -0.51
C THR A 38 -24.95 -3.44 -1.76
N ARG A 39 -24.56 -4.59 -2.33
CA ARG A 39 -25.07 -5.14 -3.60
C ARG A 39 -24.95 -4.17 -4.77
N ARG A 40 -23.82 -3.48 -4.86
CA ARG A 40 -23.53 -2.50 -5.92
C ARG A 40 -22.23 -2.82 -6.63
N PHE A 41 -22.14 -2.36 -7.87
CA PHE A 41 -20.89 -2.34 -8.60
C PHE A 41 -20.13 -1.04 -8.34
N GLY A 42 -18.82 -1.14 -8.34
CA GLY A 42 -17.88 -0.04 -8.39
C GLY A 42 -16.58 -0.53 -9.01
N TYR A 43 -15.53 0.26 -8.94
CA TYR A 43 -14.19 -0.17 -9.35
C TYR A 43 -13.18 0.04 -8.23
N CYS A 44 -12.15 -0.80 -8.19
CA CYS A 44 -11.10 -0.71 -7.18
C CYS A 44 -10.22 0.50 -7.47
N CYS A 45 -10.45 1.60 -6.75
CA CYS A 45 -9.63 2.80 -6.84
C CYS A 45 -8.45 2.77 -5.86
N GLY A 46 -8.39 1.82 -4.94
CA GLY A 46 -7.22 1.67 -4.07
C GLY A 46 -7.19 0.37 -3.30
N MET A 47 -6.01 0.04 -2.78
CA MET A 47 -5.75 -1.14 -1.97
C MET A 47 -4.61 -0.87 -1.00
N GLN A 48 -4.71 -1.39 0.22
CA GLN A 48 -3.67 -1.28 1.22
C GLN A 48 -3.58 -2.54 2.08
N TRP A 49 -2.36 -2.92 2.45
CA TRP A 49 -2.10 -3.95 3.43
C TRP A 49 -2.07 -3.33 4.82
N LYS A 50 -2.94 -3.80 5.71
CA LYS A 50 -3.04 -3.30 7.08
C LYS A 50 -3.51 -4.40 8.03
N HIS A 51 -2.81 -4.57 9.15
CA HIS A 51 -3.16 -5.56 10.19
C HIS A 51 -3.41 -6.96 9.61
N GLU A 52 -2.46 -7.48 8.82
CA GLU A 52 -2.55 -8.81 8.22
C GLU A 52 -3.76 -9.02 7.28
N CYS A 53 -4.33 -7.94 6.72
CA CYS A 53 -5.41 -8.05 5.74
C CYS A 53 -5.35 -6.96 4.66
N TRP A 54 -5.87 -7.31 3.48
CA TRP A 54 -6.09 -6.35 2.40
C TRP A 54 -7.37 -5.57 2.65
N ILE A 55 -7.25 -4.24 2.63
CA ILE A 55 -8.37 -3.30 2.60
C ILE A 55 -8.40 -2.64 1.22
N TYR A 56 -9.52 -2.80 0.53
CA TYR A 56 -9.79 -2.22 -0.77
C TYR A 56 -10.63 -0.96 -0.63
N SER A 57 -10.37 0.03 -1.45
CA SER A 57 -11.17 1.24 -1.64
C SER A 57 -11.87 1.13 -2.98
N ILE A 58 -13.19 1.16 -2.94
CA ILE A 58 -14.07 0.95 -4.09
C ILE A 58 -14.82 2.24 -4.37
N ASP A 59 -14.61 2.82 -5.55
CA ASP A 59 -15.36 3.97 -6.00
C ASP A 59 -16.70 3.50 -6.59
N CYS A 60 -17.80 3.97 -5.99
CA CYS A 60 -19.18 3.70 -6.40
C CYS A 60 -19.84 4.96 -7.01
N GLY A 61 -19.03 5.92 -7.50
CA GLY A 61 -19.44 7.16 -8.15
C GLY A 61 -19.70 8.31 -7.18
N LYS A 62 -20.55 8.10 -6.16
CA LYS A 62 -20.89 9.15 -5.17
C LYS A 62 -20.07 9.08 -3.89
N GLU A 63 -19.48 7.93 -3.63
CA GLU A 63 -18.80 7.61 -2.38
C GLU A 63 -17.71 6.57 -2.65
N ILE A 64 -16.69 6.59 -1.79
CA ILE A 64 -15.67 5.55 -1.73
C ILE A 64 -16.01 4.65 -0.54
N LEU A 65 -16.20 3.37 -0.82
CA LEU A 65 -16.46 2.35 0.20
C LEU A 65 -15.22 1.51 0.46
N HIS A 66 -15.00 1.16 1.73
CA HIS A 66 -13.92 0.26 2.11
C HIS A 66 -14.43 -1.17 2.30
N ALA A 67 -13.70 -2.14 1.77
CA ALA A 67 -14.07 -3.54 1.85
C ALA A 67 -12.85 -4.45 2.00
N THR A 68 -13.05 -5.59 2.62
CA THR A 68 -12.08 -6.69 2.68
C THR A 68 -12.29 -7.65 1.51
N GLN A 69 -11.34 -8.56 1.28
CA GLN A 69 -11.43 -9.57 0.21
C GLN A 69 -12.75 -10.38 0.27
N ASN A 70 -13.28 -10.66 1.46
CA ASN A 70 -14.47 -11.49 1.63
C ASN A 70 -15.77 -10.76 1.28
N GLN A 71 -15.70 -9.43 1.14
CA GLN A 71 -16.82 -8.53 0.89
C GLN A 71 -16.92 -8.07 -0.56
N ILE A 72 -15.93 -8.41 -1.39
CA ILE A 72 -15.88 -8.05 -2.82
C ILE A 72 -15.81 -9.30 -3.68
N ILE A 73 -16.27 -9.16 -4.92
CA ILE A 73 -16.09 -10.15 -5.98
C ILE A 73 -15.49 -9.40 -7.17
N GLY A 74 -14.28 -9.79 -7.58
CA GLY A 74 -13.65 -9.29 -8.80
C GLY A 74 -14.38 -9.78 -10.04
N THR A 75 -14.52 -8.91 -11.04
CA THR A 75 -15.14 -9.28 -12.32
C THR A 75 -14.09 -9.58 -13.40
N GLY A 76 -12.82 -9.23 -13.17
CA GLY A 76 -11.76 -9.25 -14.19
C GLY A 76 -11.86 -8.14 -15.25
N GLU A 77 -12.94 -7.35 -15.25
CA GLU A 77 -13.11 -6.22 -16.17
C GLU A 77 -12.37 -5.00 -15.62
N LEU A 78 -11.49 -4.38 -16.41
CA LEU A 78 -10.82 -3.14 -16.02
C LEU A 78 -11.63 -1.92 -16.47
N GLU A 79 -11.79 -0.96 -15.56
CA GLU A 79 -12.43 0.31 -15.84
C GLU A 79 -11.59 1.10 -16.86
N ALA A 80 -12.22 1.54 -17.94
CA ALA A 80 -11.59 2.32 -18.99
C ALA A 80 -11.45 3.79 -18.58
N ILE A 81 -10.52 4.09 -17.67
CA ILE A 81 -10.19 5.45 -17.28
C ILE A 81 -8.93 5.96 -17.99
N THR A 82 -8.91 7.26 -18.31
CA THR A 82 -7.77 7.96 -18.93
C THR A 82 -6.70 8.35 -17.89
N VAL A 83 -6.37 7.45 -16.98
CA VAL A 83 -5.33 7.66 -15.96
C VAL A 83 -4.11 6.82 -16.32
N GLN A 84 -2.93 7.41 -16.17
CA GLN A 84 -1.67 6.69 -16.34
C GLN A 84 -1.58 5.51 -15.37
N LYS A 85 -0.81 4.49 -15.69
CA LYS A 85 -0.54 3.41 -14.73
C LYS A 85 0.21 3.96 -13.50
N PRO A 86 0.01 3.39 -12.31
CA PRO A 86 0.79 3.78 -11.15
C PRO A 86 2.29 3.58 -11.44
N ALA A 87 3.09 4.59 -11.13
CA ALA A 87 4.53 4.57 -11.38
C ALA A 87 5.27 3.55 -10.49
N PHE A 88 4.67 3.09 -9.40
CA PHE A 88 5.24 2.10 -8.50
C PHE A 88 4.25 0.97 -8.20
N VAL A 89 4.76 -0.19 -7.78
CA VAL A 89 3.94 -1.37 -7.46
C VAL A 89 3.94 -1.70 -5.97
N LEU A 90 2.92 -2.44 -5.52
CA LEU A 90 2.87 -2.97 -4.17
C LEU A 90 4.14 -3.79 -3.87
N GLY A 91 4.75 -3.51 -2.72
CA GLY A 91 5.97 -4.17 -2.29
C GLY A 91 7.26 -3.74 -2.96
N GLU A 92 7.18 -2.77 -3.85
CA GLU A 92 8.38 -2.08 -4.31
C GLU A 92 9.05 -1.36 -3.14
N ARG A 93 10.38 -1.42 -3.10
CA ARG A 93 11.18 -0.61 -2.17
C ARG A 93 11.46 0.74 -2.80
N VAL A 94 11.12 1.78 -2.07
CA VAL A 94 11.28 3.18 -2.47
C VAL A 94 11.98 3.97 -1.39
N ILE A 95 12.60 5.08 -1.79
CA ILE A 95 13.14 6.07 -0.87
C ILE A 95 12.14 7.22 -0.79
N LEU A 96 11.80 7.59 0.44
CA LEU A 96 11.00 8.79 0.68
C LEU A 96 11.93 10.02 0.62
N CYS A 97 11.57 11.01 -0.18
CA CYS A 97 12.21 12.33 -0.17
C CYS A 97 11.84 13.08 1.13
N SER A 98 12.42 12.70 2.27
CA SER A 98 12.31 13.46 3.52
C SER A 98 13.64 14.11 3.88
N HIS A 99 13.59 15.18 4.68
CA HIS A 99 14.75 15.99 5.08
C HIS A 99 15.79 15.27 5.95
N ASP A 100 15.57 14.00 6.29
CA ASP A 100 16.36 13.27 7.29
C ASP A 100 17.49 12.48 6.61
N GLN A 101 18.71 12.59 7.14
CA GLN A 101 20.00 12.21 6.52
C GLN A 101 20.22 10.70 6.30
N GLY A 102 19.20 9.87 6.51
CA GLY A 102 19.26 8.43 6.25
C GLY A 102 18.43 8.05 5.04
N THR A 103 19.05 7.42 4.03
CA THR A 103 18.33 6.80 2.90
C THR A 103 17.52 5.62 3.42
N LYS A 104 16.33 5.88 3.96
CA LYS A 104 15.41 4.86 4.45
C LYS A 104 14.69 4.25 3.25
N GLN A 105 14.93 2.97 3.00
CA GLN A 105 14.24 2.21 1.97
C GLN A 105 13.02 1.53 2.56
N ARG A 106 11.84 1.87 2.03
CA ARG A 106 10.54 1.50 2.59
C ARG A 106 9.66 0.83 1.57
N LEU A 107 8.78 -0.06 2.04
CA LEU A 107 7.84 -0.77 1.19
C LEU A 107 6.62 0.10 0.87
N ILE A 108 6.13 -0.04 -0.36
CA ILE A 108 4.79 0.39 -0.74
C ILE A 108 3.78 -0.62 -0.22
N LEU A 109 3.06 -0.25 0.84
CA LEU A 109 2.02 -1.05 1.48
C LEU A 109 0.64 -0.85 0.84
N GLY A 110 0.47 0.20 0.05
CA GLY A 110 -0.81 0.51 -0.57
C GLY A 110 -0.70 1.53 -1.70
N ILE A 111 -1.70 1.51 -2.57
CA ILE A 111 -1.84 2.42 -3.71
C ILE A 111 -3.29 2.90 -3.74
N ALA A 112 -3.51 4.18 -3.96
CA ALA A 112 -4.84 4.77 -4.08
C ALA A 112 -4.87 5.82 -5.20
N LEU A 113 -5.96 5.80 -5.97
CA LEU A 113 -6.29 6.81 -6.96
C LEU A 113 -7.22 7.84 -6.32
N VAL A 114 -6.78 9.09 -6.26
CA VAL A 114 -7.57 10.20 -5.73
C VAL A 114 -7.48 11.35 -6.73
N HIS A 115 -8.62 11.81 -7.25
CA HIS A 115 -8.70 12.88 -8.26
C HIS A 115 -7.71 12.67 -9.42
N ASN A 116 -7.74 11.49 -10.05
CA ASN A 116 -6.87 11.11 -11.17
C ASN A 116 -5.35 11.15 -10.86
N SER A 117 -4.99 11.18 -9.58
CA SER A 117 -3.59 11.17 -9.13
C SER A 117 -3.32 9.95 -8.24
N TRP A 118 -2.19 9.29 -8.47
CA TRP A 118 -1.77 8.15 -7.66
C TRP A 118 -1.08 8.61 -6.38
N PHE A 119 -1.54 8.05 -5.27
CA PHE A 119 -0.95 8.17 -3.96
C PHE A 119 -0.50 6.79 -3.47
N TYR A 120 0.56 6.79 -2.68
CA TYR A 120 1.22 5.59 -2.22
C TYR A 120 1.27 5.59 -0.70
N LEU A 121 0.86 4.48 -0.11
CA LEU A 121 0.95 4.23 1.32
C LEU A 121 2.32 3.61 1.60
N ILE A 122 3.21 4.36 2.23
CA ILE A 122 4.60 3.96 2.48
C ILE A 122 4.77 3.58 3.93
N GLU A 123 5.43 2.47 4.18
CA GLU A 123 5.89 2.09 5.51
C GLU A 123 6.85 3.14 6.10
N LEU A 124 6.58 3.66 7.30
CA LEU A 124 7.49 4.57 7.99
C LEU A 124 8.46 3.84 8.94
N MET A 125 8.00 2.74 9.50
CA MET A 125 8.68 1.98 10.55
C MET A 125 8.46 0.49 10.32
N SER A 126 9.55 -0.28 10.31
CA SER A 126 9.50 -1.74 10.13
C SER A 126 8.59 -2.41 11.16
N PRO A 127 7.77 -3.42 10.78
CA PRO A 127 6.95 -4.18 11.72
C PRO A 127 7.77 -4.90 12.78
N THR A 128 9.04 -5.21 12.49
CA THR A 128 9.99 -5.85 13.42
C THR A 128 10.36 -4.97 14.62
N LEU A 129 10.11 -3.66 14.56
CA LEU A 129 10.37 -2.75 15.67
C LEU A 129 9.16 -2.72 16.63
N ILE A 130 9.42 -2.89 17.93
CA ILE A 130 8.39 -2.93 18.99
C ILE A 130 7.56 -1.64 18.96
N LYS A 131 6.24 -1.78 19.06
CA LYS A 131 5.32 -0.65 19.12
C LYS A 131 5.50 0.07 20.46
N THR A 132 6.10 1.24 20.45
CA THR A 132 5.91 2.18 21.55
C THR A 132 4.48 2.75 21.46
N PRO A 133 3.76 2.90 22.59
CA PRO A 133 2.38 3.36 22.60
C PRO A 133 2.15 4.75 21.97
N THR A 134 3.22 5.50 21.70
CA THR A 134 3.20 6.84 21.10
C THR A 134 3.15 6.86 19.56
N ILE A 135 3.44 5.76 18.87
CA ILE A 135 3.43 5.71 17.40
C ILE A 135 2.12 5.10 16.91
N SER A 136 1.14 5.97 16.62
CA SER A 136 -0.18 5.57 16.14
C SER A 136 -0.19 5.19 14.65
N ASN A 137 0.60 5.87 13.82
CA ASN A 137 0.69 5.63 12.37
C ASN A 137 2.07 5.10 11.97
N ARG A 138 2.11 3.88 11.41
CA ARG A 138 3.33 3.26 10.85
C ARG A 138 3.47 3.46 9.35
N PHE A 139 2.64 4.32 8.77
CA PHE A 139 2.64 4.58 7.34
C PHE A 139 2.36 6.05 7.06
N SER A 140 2.79 6.51 5.88
CA SER A 140 2.48 7.83 5.33
C SER A 140 1.84 7.68 3.97
N LEU A 141 0.86 8.53 3.67
CA LEU A 141 0.28 8.63 2.34
C LEU A 141 0.99 9.77 1.62
N VAL A 142 1.66 9.45 0.51
CA VAL A 142 2.46 10.44 -0.22
C VAL A 142 2.16 10.38 -1.71
N GLY A 143 2.35 11.51 -2.39
CA GLY A 143 2.25 11.57 -3.85
C GLY A 143 3.50 10.99 -4.51
N GLU A 144 3.37 10.66 -5.80
CA GLU A 144 4.45 10.10 -6.61
C GLU A 144 5.76 10.88 -6.55
N LYS A 145 5.69 12.22 -6.59
CA LYS A 145 6.85 13.12 -6.59
C LYS A 145 7.69 13.07 -5.31
N SER A 146 7.15 12.49 -4.24
CA SER A 146 7.84 12.32 -2.96
C SER A 146 8.64 11.02 -2.90
N LEU A 147 8.65 10.22 -3.97
CA LEU A 147 9.26 8.90 -4.01
C LEU A 147 10.36 8.80 -5.06
N VAL A 148 11.40 8.04 -4.72
CA VAL A 148 12.49 7.68 -5.63
C VAL A 148 12.63 6.17 -5.68
N ARG A 149 12.78 5.61 -6.90
CA ARG A 149 13.07 4.19 -7.08
C ARG A 149 14.45 3.86 -6.51
N VAL A 150 14.56 2.73 -5.84
CA VAL A 150 15.86 2.17 -5.47
C VAL A 150 16.44 1.49 -6.71
N ASN A 151 17.54 2.02 -7.23
CA ASN A 151 18.33 1.31 -8.25
C ASN A 151 19.09 0.18 -7.54
N ILE A 152 18.81 -1.07 -7.91
CA ILE A 152 19.50 -2.27 -7.43
C ILE A 152 20.55 -2.68 -8.46
#